data_AF-A0A1W9NV23-F1
#
_entry.id   AF-A0A1W9NV23-F1
#
_cell.length_a   1.000
_cell.length_b   1.000
_cell.length_c   1.000
_cell.angle_alpha   90.00
_cell.angle_beta   90.00
_cell.angle_gamma   90.00
#
_symmetry.space_group_name_H-M   'P 1'
#
loop_
_entity.id
_entity.type
_entity.pdbx_description
1 polymer ?
#
loop_
_entity_poly.entity_id
_entity_poly.type
_entity_poly.pdbx_seq_one_letter_code
_entity_poly.pdbx_strand_id
1 'polypeptide(L)'
;VIEAPEDDINEVFTYIVNTAFDKLSQYLVEHKSFDMNDEEEKAIARAIYEHAIQRYSENDAKAAKEMFLVLHHTIDHKGLKDAMMIHAAAVMSGMGFDDFIDNLVDVGDVDPNDPLALFIQSFVQPNDILLTMYAKYVQQGKEELKVLEKDKDA
;
A
#
# COMPACT_ATOMS: atom_id res chain seq x y z
N VAL A 1 -11.75 -17.50 -25.75
CA VAL A 1 -11.00 -16.96 -24.59
C VAL A 1 -9.60 -17.52 -24.71
N ILE A 2 -8.58 -16.67 -24.84
CA ILE A 2 -7.18 -17.11 -24.76
C ILE A 2 -6.87 -17.06 -23.28
N GLU A 3 -7.11 -18.17 -22.58
CA GLU A 3 -6.56 -18.36 -21.24
C GLU A 3 -5.07 -18.65 -21.44
N ALA A 4 -4.23 -17.71 -21.00
CA ALA A 4 -2.84 -18.04 -20.79
C ALA A 4 -2.78 -19.16 -19.73
N PRO A 5 -1.89 -20.16 -19.90
CA PRO A 5 -1.67 -21.17 -18.86
C PRO A 5 -1.45 -20.51 -17.50
N GLU A 6 -2.06 -21.05 -16.45
CA GLU A 6 -1.97 -20.51 -15.09
C GLU A 6 -0.50 -20.32 -14.65
N ASP A 7 0.38 -21.23 -15.06
CA ASP A 7 1.82 -21.15 -14.83
C ASP A 7 2.46 -19.92 -15.49
N ASP A 8 2.08 -19.58 -16.72
CA ASP A 8 2.59 -18.42 -17.45
C ASP A 8 2.11 -17.10 -16.79
N ILE A 9 0.87 -17.08 -16.28
CA ILE A 9 0.32 -15.93 -15.54
C ILE A 9 1.09 -15.74 -14.23
N ASN A 10 1.35 -16.84 -13.51
CA ASN A 10 2.08 -16.81 -12.24
C ASN A 10 3.53 -16.36 -12.43
N GLU A 11 4.20 -16.79 -13.50
CA GLU A 11 5.56 -16.36 -13.83
C GLU A 11 5.62 -14.84 -14.11
N VAL A 12 4.70 -14.35 -14.94
CA VAL A 12 4.63 -12.91 -15.26
C VAL A 12 4.32 -12.08 -14.02
N PHE A 13 3.37 -12.51 -13.18
CA PHE A 13 3.06 -11.82 -11.92
C PHE A 13 4.27 -11.78 -10.99
N THR A 14 4.93 -12.91 -10.79
CA THR A 14 6.13 -13.02 -9.95
C THR A 14 7.24 -12.08 -10.45
N TYR A 15 7.44 -12.03 -11.76
CA TYR A 15 8.41 -11.12 -12.38
C TYR A 15 8.08 -9.64 -12.11
N ILE A 16 6.82 -9.25 -12.26
CA ILE A 16 6.35 -7.88 -12.00
C ILE A 16 6.59 -7.51 -10.53
N VAL A 17 6.19 -8.38 -9.61
CA VAL A 17 6.33 -8.14 -8.16
C VAL A 17 7.79 -8.03 -7.77
N ASN A 18 8.66 -8.93 -8.25
CA ASN A 18 10.09 -8.88 -7.97
C ASN A 18 10.72 -7.58 -8.50
N THR A 19 10.39 -7.19 -9.72
CA THR A 19 10.87 -5.94 -10.32
C THR A 19 10.44 -4.72 -9.49
N ALA A 20 9.21 -4.73 -8.97
CA ALA A 20 8.71 -3.66 -8.13
C ALA A 20 9.45 -3.59 -6.78
N PHE A 21 9.74 -4.73 -6.14
CA PHE A 21 10.51 -4.77 -4.89
C PHE A 21 12.00 -4.43 -5.08
N ASP A 22 12.60 -4.79 -6.21
CA ASP A 22 13.97 -4.38 -6.55
C ASP A 22 14.05 -2.86 -6.69
N LYS A 23 13.08 -2.24 -7.39
CA LYS A 23 12.99 -0.79 -7.51
C LYS A 23 12.74 -0.11 -6.17
N LEU A 24 11.83 -0.65 -5.36
CA LEU A 24 11.56 -0.14 -4.02
C LEU A 24 12.83 -0.15 -3.16
N SER A 25 13.58 -1.25 -3.20
CA SER A 25 14.84 -1.39 -2.47
C SER A 25 15.85 -0.34 -2.92
N GLN A 26 15.97 -0.12 -4.23
CA GLN A 26 16.78 0.96 -4.79
C GLN A 26 16.34 2.34 -4.26
N TYR A 27 15.03 2.62 -4.24
CA TYR A 27 14.51 3.95 -3.85
C TYR A 27 14.67 4.22 -2.36
N LEU A 28 14.55 3.20 -1.51
CA LEU A 28 14.85 3.30 -0.09
C LEU A 28 16.31 3.70 0.15
N VAL A 29 17.26 3.05 -0.55
CA VAL A 29 18.71 3.35 -0.47
C VAL A 29 19.03 4.74 -1.03
N GLU A 30 18.42 5.13 -2.15
CA GLU A 30 18.62 6.44 -2.76
C GLU A 30 17.84 7.56 -2.06
N HIS A 31 17.07 7.24 -1.04
CA HIS A 31 16.17 8.15 -0.31
C HIS A 31 15.20 8.91 -1.22
N LYS A 32 14.77 8.24 -2.29
CA LYS A 32 13.80 8.74 -3.26
C LYS A 32 12.39 8.31 -2.89
N SER A 33 11.45 9.06 -3.43
CA SER A 33 10.02 8.75 -3.36
C SER A 33 9.48 8.47 -4.75
N PHE A 34 8.43 7.66 -4.83
CA PHE A 34 7.68 7.44 -6.07
C PHE A 34 6.83 8.67 -6.40
N ASP A 35 7.07 9.26 -7.56
CA ASP A 35 6.23 10.29 -8.17
C ASP A 35 4.99 9.63 -8.78
N MET A 36 3.83 9.89 -8.19
CA MET A 36 2.57 9.30 -8.63
C MET A 36 2.04 9.90 -9.95
N ASN A 37 2.71 10.91 -10.50
CA ASN A 37 2.44 11.43 -11.84
C ASN A 37 3.27 10.72 -12.92
N ASP A 38 4.32 9.99 -12.54
CA ASP A 38 5.07 9.13 -13.45
C ASP A 38 4.38 7.77 -13.59
N GLU A 39 4.10 7.35 -14.82
CA GLU A 39 3.36 6.12 -15.09
C GLU A 39 4.11 4.85 -14.66
N GLU A 40 5.44 4.83 -14.78
CA GLU A 40 6.26 3.69 -14.39
C GLU A 40 6.32 3.58 -12.86
N GLU A 41 6.62 4.68 -12.17
CA GLU A 41 6.69 4.69 -10.71
C GLU A 41 5.33 4.41 -10.06
N LYS A 42 4.24 4.94 -10.65
CA LYS A 42 2.87 4.60 -10.25
C LYS A 42 2.57 3.11 -10.45
N ALA A 43 2.98 2.51 -11.57
CA ALA A 43 2.78 1.08 -11.82
C ALA A 43 3.56 0.21 -10.81
N ILE A 44 4.76 0.64 -10.41
CA ILE A 44 5.57 -0.01 -9.40
C ILE A 44 4.92 0.08 -8.02
N ALA A 45 4.48 1.27 -7.61
CA ALA A 45 3.75 1.46 -6.36
C ALA A 45 2.46 0.62 -6.33
N ARG A 46 1.76 0.53 -7.47
CA ARG A 46 0.56 -0.29 -7.63
C ARG A 46 0.86 -1.79 -7.47
N ALA A 47 1.91 -2.31 -8.10
CA ALA A 47 2.26 -3.72 -7.97
C ALA A 47 2.53 -4.12 -6.51
N ILE A 48 3.23 -3.26 -5.77
CA ILE A 48 3.49 -3.48 -4.33
C ILE A 48 2.17 -3.40 -3.53
N TYR A 49 1.31 -2.43 -3.84
CA TYR A 49 0.02 -2.27 -3.18
C TYR A 49 -0.92 -3.46 -3.42
N GLU A 50 -1.04 -3.94 -4.66
CA GLU A 50 -1.85 -5.11 -5.00
C GLU A 50 -1.32 -6.36 -4.29
N HIS A 51 -0.01 -6.51 -4.21
CA HIS A 51 0.59 -7.60 -3.44
C HIS A 51 0.29 -7.46 -1.94
N ALA A 52 0.34 -6.26 -1.37
CA ALA A 52 -0.04 -6.01 0.03
C ALA A 52 -1.50 -6.39 0.30
N ILE A 53 -2.42 -6.04 -0.60
CA ILE A 53 -3.83 -6.41 -0.54
C ILE A 53 -4.00 -7.93 -0.64
N GLN A 54 -3.29 -8.60 -1.54
CA GLN A 54 -3.29 -10.06 -1.62
C GLN A 54 -2.85 -10.69 -0.29
N ARG A 55 -1.69 -10.27 0.25
CA ARG A 55 -1.21 -10.75 1.56
C ARG A 55 -2.25 -10.51 2.66
N TYR A 56 -2.93 -9.37 2.64
CA TYR A 56 -3.98 -9.04 3.60
C TYR A 56 -5.17 -10.03 3.49
N SER A 57 -5.67 -10.27 2.28
CA SER A 57 -6.75 -11.24 2.03
C SER A 57 -6.38 -12.68 2.39
N GLU A 58 -5.09 -13.04 2.31
CA GLU A 58 -4.55 -14.35 2.71
C GLU A 58 -4.27 -14.45 4.22
N ASN A 59 -4.66 -13.45 5.02
CA ASN A 59 -4.40 -13.32 6.45
C ASN A 59 -2.92 -13.24 6.84
N ASP A 60 -2.03 -12.89 5.90
CA ASP A 60 -0.65 -12.53 6.20
C ASP A 60 -0.56 -11.05 6.61
N ALA A 61 -1.06 -10.78 7.82
CA ALA A 61 -1.11 -9.44 8.41
C ALA A 61 0.28 -8.81 8.54
N LYS A 62 1.33 -9.61 8.76
CA LYS A 62 2.68 -9.09 8.90
C LYS A 62 3.18 -8.52 7.57
N ALA A 63 3.13 -9.31 6.50
CA ALA A 63 3.59 -8.87 5.18
C ALA A 63 2.76 -7.70 4.65
N ALA A 64 1.43 -7.76 4.78
CA ALA A 64 0.54 -6.68 4.38
C ALA A 64 0.88 -5.36 5.08
N LYS A 65 0.99 -5.38 6.42
CA LYS A 65 1.37 -4.21 7.21
C LYS A 65 2.71 -3.62 6.75
N GLU A 66 3.74 -4.45 6.61
CA GLU A 66 5.08 -3.98 6.23
C GLU A 66 5.06 -3.30 4.86
N MET A 67 4.35 -3.86 3.88
CA MET A 67 4.21 -3.26 2.55
C MET A 67 3.43 -1.94 2.58
N PHE A 68 2.33 -1.85 3.32
CA PHE A 68 1.58 -0.60 3.47
C PHE A 68 2.41 0.50 4.15
N LEU A 69 3.17 0.16 5.20
CA LEU A 69 4.05 1.13 5.87
C LEU A 69 5.16 1.62 4.93
N VAL A 70 5.76 0.71 4.18
CA VAL A 70 6.80 1.08 3.20
C VAL A 70 6.22 2.00 2.12
N LEU A 71 5.05 1.69 1.57
CA LEU A 71 4.38 2.58 0.60
C LEU A 71 4.01 3.94 1.20
N HIS A 72 3.54 3.99 2.46
CA HIS A 72 3.33 5.25 3.17
C HIS A 72 4.62 6.09 3.23
N HIS A 73 5.77 5.45 3.44
CA HIS A 73 7.05 6.14 3.48
C HIS A 73 7.47 6.64 2.10
N THR A 74 7.39 5.78 1.08
CA THR A 74 8.02 6.01 -0.23
C THR A 74 7.15 6.74 -1.24
N ILE A 75 5.83 6.78 -1.12
CA ILE A 75 4.97 7.52 -2.07
C ILE A 75 5.05 9.05 -1.81
N ASP A 76 5.17 9.84 -2.88
CA ASP A 76 5.06 11.31 -2.87
C ASP A 76 3.66 11.81 -3.28
N HIS A 77 2.65 11.39 -2.51
CA HIS A 77 1.28 11.85 -2.68
C HIS A 77 0.54 11.81 -1.34
N LYS A 78 0.23 12.97 -0.76
CA LYS A 78 -0.28 13.07 0.61
C LYS A 78 -1.52 12.19 0.86
N GLY A 79 -2.51 12.24 -0.04
CA GLY A 79 -3.75 11.47 0.10
C GLY A 79 -3.49 9.96 0.14
N LEU A 80 -2.58 9.48 -0.71
CA LEU A 80 -2.21 8.07 -0.76
C LEU A 80 -1.36 7.66 0.44
N LYS A 81 -0.42 8.51 0.90
CA LYS A 81 0.32 8.25 2.14
C LYS A 81 -0.64 8.06 3.31
N ASP A 82 -1.62 8.95 3.45
CA ASP A 82 -2.63 8.85 4.50
C ASP A 82 -3.45 7.55 4.36
N ALA A 83 -3.88 7.21 3.13
CA ALA A 83 -4.58 5.95 2.86
C ALA A 83 -3.74 4.71 3.21
N MET A 84 -2.47 4.67 2.84
CA MET A 84 -1.57 3.55 3.16
C MET A 84 -1.37 3.40 4.68
N MET A 85 -1.29 4.52 5.42
CA MET A 85 -1.24 4.47 6.88
C MET A 85 -2.55 3.93 7.48
N ILE A 86 -3.71 4.28 6.89
CA ILE A 86 -5.01 3.73 7.31
C ILE A 86 -5.06 2.21 7.08
N HIS A 87 -4.60 1.72 5.92
CA HIS A 87 -4.50 0.29 5.64
C HIS A 87 -3.62 -0.41 6.67
N ALA A 88 -2.40 0.09 6.89
CA ALA A 88 -1.49 -0.46 7.90
C ALA A 88 -2.12 -0.48 9.30
N ALA A 89 -2.78 0.61 9.69
CA ALA A 89 -3.42 0.72 11.00
C ALA A 89 -4.60 -0.23 11.16
N ALA A 90 -5.41 -0.44 10.12
CA ALA A 90 -6.49 -1.42 10.12
C ALA A 90 -5.94 -2.84 10.31
N VAL A 91 -4.92 -3.24 9.54
CA VAL A 91 -4.22 -4.52 9.69
C VAL A 91 -3.66 -4.69 11.11
N MET A 92 -2.98 -3.67 11.64
CA MET A 92 -2.40 -3.68 12.99
C MET A 92 -3.44 -3.76 14.10
N SER A 93 -4.66 -3.28 13.84
CA SER A 93 -5.78 -3.40 14.76
C SER A 93 -6.36 -4.82 14.83
N GLY A 94 -5.95 -5.69 13.91
CA GLY A 94 -6.48 -7.04 13.76
C GLY A 94 -7.77 -7.11 12.95
N MET A 95 -8.13 -6.03 12.23
CA MET A 95 -9.25 -6.02 11.29
C MET A 95 -8.96 -7.00 10.15
N GLY A 96 -9.88 -7.89 9.84
CA GLY A 96 -9.79 -8.77 8.66
C GLY A 96 -9.98 -8.00 7.35
N PHE A 97 -9.55 -8.58 6.23
CA PHE A 97 -9.71 -7.94 4.92
C PHE A 97 -11.18 -7.70 4.56
N ASP A 98 -12.05 -8.69 4.77
CA ASP A 98 -13.49 -8.55 4.49
C ASP A 98 -14.11 -7.43 5.34
N ASP A 99 -13.79 -7.40 6.65
CA ASP A 99 -14.27 -6.35 7.56
C ASP A 99 -13.76 -4.95 7.14
N PHE A 100 -12.53 -4.86 6.63
CA PHE A 100 -11.96 -3.63 6.11
C PHE A 100 -12.74 -3.12 4.90
N ILE A 101 -13.02 -4.00 3.93
CA ILE A 101 -13.81 -3.66 2.73
C ILE A 101 -15.24 -3.26 3.11
N ASP A 102 -15.90 -4.05 3.96
CA ASP A 102 -17.32 -3.86 4.28
C ASP A 102 -17.59 -2.65 5.18
N ASN A 103 -16.66 -2.32 6.09
CA ASN A 103 -16.91 -1.33 7.13
C ASN A 103 -16.05 -0.05 7.03
N LEU A 104 -14.95 -0.08 6.28
CA LEU A 104 -14.03 1.06 6.21
C LEU A 104 -14.00 1.71 4.83
N VAL A 105 -14.10 0.93 3.76
CA VAL A 105 -13.98 1.41 2.38
C VAL A 105 -15.30 1.98 1.87
N ASP A 106 -15.23 3.13 1.20
CA ASP A 106 -16.38 3.65 0.46
C ASP A 106 -16.31 3.20 -1.01
N VAL A 107 -17.02 2.12 -1.31
CA VAL A 107 -17.10 1.55 -2.66
C VAL A 107 -18.00 2.35 -3.62
N GLY A 108 -18.77 3.31 -3.10
CA GLY A 108 -19.70 4.13 -3.89
C GLY A 108 -19.05 5.37 -4.51
N ASP A 109 -17.90 5.79 -4.00
CA ASP A 109 -17.19 7.02 -4.35
C ASP A 109 -15.88 6.75 -5.09
N VAL A 110 -15.96 5.94 -6.16
CA VAL A 110 -14.82 5.64 -7.05
C VAL A 110 -15.01 6.39 -8.37
N ASP A 111 -14.14 7.36 -8.67
CA ASP A 111 -14.09 8.00 -9.99
C ASP A 111 -13.31 7.10 -10.97
N PRO A 112 -13.95 6.55 -12.02
CA PRO A 112 -13.26 5.70 -12.99
C PRO A 112 -12.21 6.45 -13.83
N ASN A 113 -12.18 7.78 -13.79
CA ASN A 113 -11.18 8.60 -14.47
C ASN A 113 -10.01 8.98 -13.56
N ASP A 114 -10.06 8.63 -12.27
CA ASP A 114 -8.96 8.88 -11.36
C ASP A 114 -7.77 7.98 -11.74
N PRO A 115 -6.60 8.53 -12.10
CA PRO A 115 -5.40 7.75 -12.41
C PRO A 115 -4.92 6.89 -11.23
N LEU A 116 -5.41 7.13 -10.01
CA LEU A 116 -5.12 6.42 -8.79
C LEU A 116 -6.31 5.55 -8.31
N ALA A 117 -7.36 5.36 -9.11
CA ALA A 117 -8.54 4.57 -8.77
C ALA A 117 -8.25 3.10 -8.39
N LEU A 118 -7.05 2.60 -8.72
CA LEU A 118 -6.58 1.25 -8.41
C LEU A 118 -6.01 1.12 -6.99
N PHE A 119 -5.88 2.23 -6.27
CA PHE A 119 -5.60 2.25 -4.84
C PHE A 119 -6.90 2.50 -4.09
N ILE A 120 -7.16 1.73 -3.03
CA ILE A 120 -8.25 2.06 -2.12
C ILE A 120 -7.82 3.31 -1.34
N GLN A 121 -8.53 4.40 -1.55
CA GLN A 121 -8.25 5.69 -0.90
C GLN A 121 -9.52 6.42 -0.44
N SER A 122 -10.70 5.96 -0.88
CA SER A 122 -12.01 6.43 -0.44
C SER A 122 -12.48 5.59 0.74
N PHE A 123 -12.80 6.25 1.85
CA PHE A 123 -13.24 5.61 3.07
C PHE A 123 -14.54 6.23 3.58
N VAL A 124 -15.32 5.45 4.32
CA VAL A 124 -16.62 5.89 4.88
C VAL A 124 -16.49 7.05 5.89
N GLN A 125 -15.28 7.30 6.38
CA GLN A 125 -14.94 8.44 7.22
C GLN A 125 -13.74 9.18 6.61
N PRO A 126 -13.67 10.52 6.75
CA PRO A 126 -12.48 11.29 6.38
C PRO A 126 -11.17 10.73 6.95
N ASN A 127 -10.08 10.84 6.18
CA ASN A 127 -8.78 10.27 6.55
C ASN A 127 -8.26 10.78 7.89
N ASP A 128 -8.44 12.06 8.21
CA ASP A 128 -8.01 12.66 9.48
C ASP A 128 -8.77 12.06 10.69
N ILE A 129 -10.06 11.77 10.52
CA ILE A 129 -10.88 11.08 11.52
C ILE A 129 -10.36 9.65 11.70
N LEU A 130 -10.13 8.90 10.63
CA LEU A 130 -9.62 7.52 10.70
C LEU A 130 -8.23 7.44 11.33
N LEU A 131 -7.32 8.32 10.92
CA LEU A 131 -5.97 8.41 11.50
C LEU A 131 -6.04 8.75 13.01
N THR A 132 -7.04 9.51 13.44
CA THR A 132 -7.28 9.81 14.86
C THR A 132 -7.88 8.61 15.59
N MET A 133 -8.87 7.93 15.02
CA MET A 133 -9.49 6.74 15.60
C MET A 133 -8.46 5.62 15.81
N TYR A 134 -7.53 5.46 14.86
CA TYR A 134 -6.43 4.50 14.93
C TYR A 134 -5.13 5.10 15.49
N ALA A 135 -5.15 6.21 16.22
CA ALA A 135 -3.95 6.94 16.64
C ALA A 135 -2.88 6.06 17.32
N LYS A 136 -3.31 5.07 18.12
CA LYS A 136 -2.40 4.08 18.73
C LYS A 136 -1.59 3.33 17.66
N TYR A 137 -2.25 2.82 16.63
CA TYR A 137 -1.60 2.02 15.57
C TYR A 137 -0.84 2.89 14.58
N VAL A 138 -1.35 4.09 14.29
CA VAL A 138 -0.62 5.11 13.51
C VAL A 138 0.71 5.44 14.19
N GLN A 139 0.70 5.62 15.51
CA GLN A 139 1.91 5.91 16.27
C GLN A 139 2.90 4.74 16.23
N GLN A 140 2.41 3.50 16.39
CA GLN A 140 3.22 2.29 16.24
C GLN A 140 3.83 2.18 14.83
N GLY A 141 3.04 2.43 13.77
CA GLY A 141 3.54 2.41 12.39
C GLY A 141 4.63 3.45 12.16
N LYS A 142 4.45 4.68 12.67
CA LYS A 142 5.49 5.72 12.64
C LYS A 142 6.75 5.31 13.39
N GLU A 143 6.62 4.60 14.51
CA GLU A 143 7.77 4.11 15.27
C GLU A 143 8.54 3.01 14.54
N GLU A 144 7.83 2.09 13.88
CA GLU A 144 8.46 1.09 13.01
C GLU A 144 9.21 1.76 11.85
N LEU A 145 8.64 2.80 11.24
CA LEU A 145 9.25 3.51 10.11
C LEU A 145 10.52 4.30 10.47
N LYS A 146 10.78 4.60 11.74
CA LYS A 146 12.02 5.29 12.16
C LYS A 146 13.28 4.53 11.76
N VAL A 147 13.21 3.22 11.53
CA VAL A 147 14.38 2.46 11.05
C VAL A 147 14.78 2.90 9.64
N LEU A 148 13.83 3.26 8.78
CA LEU A 148 14.08 3.75 7.42
C LEU A 148 14.56 5.21 7.40
N GLU A 149 14.24 5.97 8.45
CA GLU A 149 14.71 7.36 8.59
C GLU A 149 16.15 7.42 9.11
N LYS A 150 16.55 6.50 10.01
CA LYS A 150 17.92 6.46 10.54
C LYS A 150 18.98 6.18 9.47
N ASP A 151 18.60 5.46 8.42
CA ASP A 151 19.49 5.19 7.28
C ASP A 151 19.75 6.44 6.43
N LYS A 152 18.95 7.52 6.56
CA LYS A 152 19.19 8.81 5.87
C LYS A 152 20.33 9.63 6.43
N ASP A 153 20.66 9.43 7.70
CA ASP A 153 21.64 10.23 8.46
C ASP A 153 22.99 9.50 8.68
N ALA A 154 23.17 8.30 8.11
CA ALA A 154 24.36 7.45 8.23
C ALA A 154 25.31 7.59 7.03
#